data_AF-A0A1J3ILK5-F1
#
_entry.id   AF-A0A1J3ILK5-F1
#
_cell.length_a   1.000
_cell.length_b   1.000
_cell.length_c   1.000
_cell.angle_alpha   90.00
_cell.angle_beta   90.00
_cell.angle_gamma   90.00
#
_symmetry.space_group_name_H-M   'P 1'
#
loop_
_entity.id
_entity.type
_entity.pdbx_description
1 polymer ?
#
loop_
_entity_poly.entity_id
_entity_poly.type
_entity_poly.pdbx_seq_one_letter_code
_entity_poly.pdbx_strand_id
1 'polypeptide(L)'
;MPVARPETSDARVIAHVDMDCFYVQVEQRKQPELRGLPSAVVQYNEWQGGGLIAVSYEARKCGVKRSMRGDEAKAACPEIQLVQVPVARGKADLNTYRSAGSEVVSILAQSGKCERASIDEVYLDLTDAAESMLADAPPESLESIDEEALKSHILGMSRGDGDDFKESVR
;
A
#
# COMPACT_ATOMS: atom_id res chain seq x y z
N MET A 1 11.36 -7.54 -29.96
CA MET A 1 10.29 -8.56 -29.87
C MET A 1 9.02 -7.92 -30.40
N PRO A 2 8.24 -8.60 -31.26
CA PRO A 2 6.94 -8.05 -31.67
C PRO A 2 6.07 -7.94 -30.41
N VAL A 3 5.73 -6.71 -30.04
CA VAL A 3 4.73 -6.46 -29.01
C VAL A 3 3.42 -6.93 -29.63
N ALA A 4 2.86 -8.03 -29.11
CA ALA A 4 1.56 -8.51 -29.55
C ALA A 4 0.58 -7.33 -29.51
N ARG A 5 -0.07 -7.04 -30.65
CA ARG A 5 -1.21 -6.11 -30.63
C ARG A 5 -2.18 -6.68 -29.60
N PRO A 6 -2.68 -5.89 -28.64
CA PRO A 6 -3.74 -6.37 -27.79
C PRO A 6 -4.88 -6.76 -28.73
N GLU A 7 -5.28 -8.03 -28.69
CA GLU A 7 -6.62 -8.42 -29.10
C GLU A 7 -7.60 -7.43 -28.45
N THR A 8 -8.72 -7.10 -29.10
CA THR A 8 -9.76 -6.26 -28.51
C THR A 8 -10.34 -6.99 -27.30
N SER A 9 -9.65 -6.88 -26.17
CA SER A 9 -10.06 -7.38 -24.87
C SER A 9 -11.26 -6.55 -24.46
N ASP A 10 -12.31 -7.22 -24.00
CA ASP A 10 -13.33 -6.59 -23.17
C ASP A 10 -12.66 -5.70 -22.11
N ALA A 11 -13.31 -4.58 -21.78
CA ALA A 11 -12.76 -3.61 -20.86
C ALA A 11 -12.44 -4.28 -19.52
N ARG A 12 -11.19 -4.20 -19.07
CA ARG A 12 -10.75 -4.81 -17.81
C ARG A 12 -10.85 -3.82 -16.66
N VAL A 13 -11.35 -4.29 -15.53
CA VAL A 13 -11.36 -3.52 -14.27
C VAL A 13 -10.28 -4.10 -13.36
N ILE A 14 -9.15 -3.39 -13.25
CA ILE A 14 -8.00 -3.85 -12.46
C ILE A 14 -7.82 -2.94 -11.25
N ALA A 15 -7.76 -3.53 -10.05
CA ALA A 15 -7.38 -2.84 -8.82
C ALA A 15 -5.92 -3.11 -8.48
N HIS A 16 -5.21 -2.08 -8.02
CA HIS A 16 -3.91 -2.22 -7.36
C HIS A 16 -4.10 -2.01 -5.86
N VAL A 17 -3.74 -3.01 -5.07
CA VAL A 17 -3.88 -3.01 -3.61
C VAL A 17 -2.49 -2.98 -2.99
N ASP A 18 -2.18 -1.92 -2.26
CA ASP A 18 -0.93 -1.71 -1.51
C ASP A 18 -1.25 -1.58 -0.01
N MET A 19 -0.54 -2.31 0.85
CA MET A 19 -0.75 -2.25 2.29
C MET A 19 0.00 -1.08 2.94
N ASP A 20 -0.77 -0.20 3.58
CA ASP A 20 -0.28 0.94 4.34
C ASP A 20 0.87 0.60 5.31
N CYS A 21 2.02 1.27 5.13
CA CYS A 21 3.22 1.11 5.98
C CYS A 21 3.47 -0.35 6.45
N PHE A 22 3.35 -1.31 5.54
CA PHE A 22 3.13 -2.73 5.82
C PHE A 22 3.92 -3.33 6.99
N TYR A 23 5.25 -3.16 7.03
CA TYR A 23 6.06 -3.80 8.09
C TYR A 23 5.73 -3.23 9.47
N VAL A 24 5.35 -1.94 9.57
CA VAL A 24 4.89 -1.35 10.82
C VAL A 24 3.58 -1.97 11.25
N GLN A 25 2.60 -2.13 10.36
CA GLN A 25 1.32 -2.77 10.69
C GLN A 25 1.51 -4.23 11.14
N VAL A 26 2.45 -4.96 10.53
CA VAL A 26 2.80 -6.32 10.97
C VAL A 26 3.34 -6.32 12.41
N GLU A 27 4.18 -5.36 12.78
CA GLU A 27 4.68 -5.23 14.15
C GLU A 27 3.61 -4.73 15.12
N GLN A 28 2.76 -3.78 14.73
CA GLN A 28 1.60 -3.32 15.52
C GLN A 28 0.54 -4.39 15.75
N ARG A 29 0.48 -5.41 14.87
CA ARG A 29 -0.34 -6.61 15.09
C ARG A 29 0.22 -7.46 16.24
N LYS A 30 1.54 -7.57 16.34
CA LYS A 30 2.24 -8.33 17.40
C LYS A 30 2.36 -7.57 18.72
N GLN A 31 2.53 -6.25 18.65
CA GLN A 31 2.75 -5.33 19.76
C GLN A 31 1.65 -4.24 19.70
N PRO A 32 0.43 -4.53 20.19
CA PRO A 32 -0.71 -3.61 20.10
C PRO A 32 -0.47 -2.22 20.71
N GLU A 33 0.44 -2.12 21.67
CA GLU A 33 0.88 -0.87 22.30
C GLU A 33 1.53 0.13 21.33
N LEU A 34 1.98 -0.32 20.15
CA LEU A 34 2.57 0.54 19.11
C LEU A 34 1.51 1.23 18.23
N ARG A 35 0.22 0.88 18.37
CA ARG A 35 -0.85 1.44 17.53
C ARG A 35 -1.10 2.89 17.89
N GLY A 36 -1.19 3.74 16.87
CA GLY A 36 -1.37 5.19 17.04
C GLY A 36 -0.14 5.92 17.60
N LEU A 37 1.00 5.22 17.75
CA LEU A 37 2.26 5.83 18.16
C LEU A 37 3.22 5.96 16.97
N PRO A 38 4.06 7.01 16.94
CA PRO A 38 5.11 7.14 15.94
C PRO A 38 6.06 5.95 16.07
N SER A 39 6.06 5.12 15.04
CA SER A 39 6.85 3.89 14.98
C SER A 39 7.50 3.70 13.61
N ALA A 40 8.64 3.01 13.60
CA ALA A 40 9.35 2.62 12.39
C ALA A 40 10.01 1.25 12.58
N VAL A 41 10.11 0.49 11.48
CA VAL A 41 10.84 -0.78 11.46
C VAL A 41 12.25 -0.53 10.92
N VAL A 42 13.27 -1.05 11.59
CA VAL A 42 14.69 -0.88 11.25
C VAL A 42 15.36 -2.21 10.90
N GLN A 43 16.24 -2.20 9.90
CA GLN A 43 17.07 -3.38 9.58
C GLN A 43 18.12 -3.66 10.66
N TYR A 44 18.61 -4.89 10.68
CA TYR A 44 19.65 -5.41 11.60
C TYR A 44 20.96 -4.60 11.68
N ASN A 45 21.25 -3.70 10.73
CA ASN A 45 22.51 -2.96 10.74
C ASN A 45 22.61 -2.03 11.96
N GLU A 46 23.54 -2.27 12.88
CA GLU A 46 23.72 -1.46 14.10
C GLU A 46 24.29 -0.06 13.87
N TRP A 47 24.94 0.19 12.73
CA TRP A 47 25.47 1.51 12.40
C TRP A 47 24.36 2.54 12.61
N GLN A 48 24.61 3.68 13.26
CA GLN A 48 23.66 4.79 13.57
C GLN A 48 22.16 4.39 13.74
N GLY A 49 21.89 3.36 14.55
CA GLY A 49 20.52 2.92 14.87
C GLY A 49 19.77 2.17 13.76
N GLY A 50 20.46 1.79 12.68
CA GLY A 50 19.92 1.01 11.56
C GLY A 50 19.12 1.80 10.54
N GLY A 51 19.03 1.26 9.32
CA GLY A 51 18.26 1.87 8.24
C GLY A 51 16.77 1.57 8.40
N LEU A 52 15.95 2.61 8.34
CA LEU A 52 14.50 2.46 8.38
C LEU A 52 14.02 1.77 7.09
N ILE A 53 13.04 0.87 7.22
CA ILE A 53 12.45 0.16 6.06
C ILE A 53 10.95 0.34 5.95
N ALA A 54 10.28 0.73 7.04
CA ALA A 54 8.90 1.17 7.04
C ALA A 54 8.69 2.21 8.14
N VAL A 55 7.80 3.16 7.89
CA VAL A 55 7.52 4.29 8.78
C VAL A 55 6.02 4.51 8.86
N SER A 56 5.50 4.52 10.08
CA SER A 56 4.10 4.83 10.41
C SER A 56 3.70 6.22 9.94
N TYR A 57 2.41 6.44 9.71
CA TYR A 57 1.90 7.76 9.37
C TYR A 57 2.12 8.78 10.49
N GLU A 58 2.05 8.35 11.75
CA GLU A 58 2.36 9.16 12.92
C GLU A 58 3.81 9.65 12.90
N ALA A 59 4.77 8.77 12.63
CA ALA A 59 6.18 9.17 12.52
C ALA A 59 6.44 10.06 11.28
N ARG A 60 5.74 9.82 10.17
CA ARG A 60 5.82 10.71 8.98
C ARG A 60 5.36 12.12 9.28
N LYS A 61 4.33 12.31 10.12
CA LYS A 61 3.87 13.64 10.57
C LYS A 61 4.96 14.38 11.36
N CYS A 62 5.84 13.66 12.06
CA CYS A 62 7.00 14.22 12.74
C CYS A 62 8.22 14.43 11.81
N GLY A 63 8.06 14.23 10.49
CA GLY A 63 9.12 14.45 9.50
C GLY A 63 10.05 13.25 9.28
N VAL A 64 9.77 12.10 9.88
CA VAL A 64 10.56 10.87 9.70
C VAL A 64 10.32 10.29 8.31
N LYS A 65 11.39 9.94 7.60
CA LYS A 65 11.35 9.37 6.25
C LYS A 65 11.98 7.98 6.22
N ARG A 66 11.53 7.13 5.27
CA ARG A 66 12.07 5.77 5.09
C ARG A 66 13.58 5.75 4.84
N SER A 67 14.14 6.78 4.21
CA SER A 67 15.58 6.86 3.94
C SER A 67 16.45 7.20 5.15
N MET A 68 15.83 7.60 6.28
CA MET A 68 16.55 7.94 7.50
C MET A 68 17.09 6.71 8.21
N ARG A 69 18.03 6.95 9.12
CA ARG A 69 18.56 5.95 10.05
C ARG A 69 17.98 6.18 11.46
N GLY A 70 18.09 5.18 12.34
CA GLY A 70 17.45 5.20 13.65
C GLY A 70 17.80 6.43 14.48
N ASP A 71 19.06 6.87 14.44
CA ASP A 71 19.51 8.06 15.17
C ASP A 71 18.90 9.35 14.60
N GLU A 72 18.81 9.46 13.27
CA GLU A 72 18.18 10.60 12.59
C GLU A 72 16.67 10.64 12.87
N ALA A 73 16.03 9.47 12.87
CA ALA A 73 14.60 9.35 13.19
C ALA A 73 14.31 9.76 14.64
N LYS A 74 15.17 9.35 15.60
CA LYS A 74 15.07 9.78 16.99
C LYS A 74 15.32 11.28 17.17
N ALA A 75 16.22 11.86 16.38
CA ALA A 75 16.44 13.31 16.41
C ALA A 75 15.21 14.09 15.89
N ALA A 76 14.55 13.59 14.83
CA ALA A 76 13.34 14.20 14.28
C ALA A 76 12.10 13.97 15.15
N CYS A 77 12.00 12.80 15.80
CA CYS A 77 10.86 12.36 16.59
C CYS A 77 11.36 11.62 17.85
N PRO A 78 11.65 12.34 18.96
CA PRO A 78 12.22 11.75 20.17
C PRO A 78 11.40 10.60 20.78
N GLU A 79 10.08 10.63 20.59
CA GLU A 79 9.13 9.62 21.05
C GLU A 79 9.00 8.39 20.13
N ILE A 80 9.74 8.33 19.01
CA ILE A 80 9.60 7.26 18.02
C ILE A 80 9.97 5.89 18.59
N GLN A 81 9.12 4.91 18.33
CA GLN A 81 9.36 3.50 18.63
C GLN A 81 10.06 2.83 17.45
N LEU A 82 11.32 2.43 17.64
CA LEU A 82 12.09 1.69 16.63
C LEU A 82 11.97 0.20 16.90
N VAL A 83 11.38 -0.53 15.96
CA VAL A 83 11.25 -1.99 16.02
C VAL A 83 12.31 -2.62 15.12
N GLN A 84 13.20 -3.41 15.71
CA GLN A 84 14.26 -4.07 14.96
C GLN A 84 13.76 -5.38 14.33
N VAL A 85 14.04 -5.57 13.04
CA VAL A 85 13.78 -6.83 12.34
C VAL A 85 14.53 -7.98 13.03
N PRO A 86 13.89 -9.14 13.27
CA PRO A 86 14.55 -10.32 13.83
C PRO A 86 15.79 -10.73 13.02
N VAL A 87 16.73 -11.38 13.70
CA VAL A 87 18.02 -11.75 13.10
C VAL A 87 18.17 -13.26 13.15
N ALA A 88 18.42 -13.87 12.00
CA ALA A 88 18.72 -15.29 11.90
C ALA A 88 19.98 -15.47 11.05
N ARG A 89 20.95 -16.25 11.56
CA ARG A 89 22.21 -16.57 10.87
C ARG A 89 22.98 -15.32 10.42
N GLY A 90 22.99 -14.28 11.26
CA GLY A 90 23.69 -13.01 11.01
C GLY A 90 23.06 -12.13 9.92
N LYS A 91 21.79 -12.38 9.56
CA LYS A 91 21.06 -11.62 8.55
C LYS A 91 19.65 -11.30 9.03
N ALA A 92 19.05 -10.25 8.46
CA ALA A 92 17.66 -9.90 8.71
C ALA A 92 16.73 -11.05 8.30
N ASP A 93 15.87 -11.49 9.22
CA ASP A 93 14.83 -12.47 8.98
C ASP A 93 13.51 -11.76 8.70
N LEU A 94 13.09 -11.82 7.44
CA LEU A 94 11.86 -11.19 6.95
C LEU A 94 10.69 -12.18 6.86
N ASN A 95 10.81 -13.39 7.40
CA ASN A 95 9.80 -14.43 7.24
C ASN A 95 8.45 -14.04 7.82
N THR A 96 8.40 -13.32 8.95
CA THR A 96 7.14 -12.80 9.48
C THR A 96 6.41 -11.94 8.43
N TYR A 97 7.10 -10.97 7.83
CA TYR A 97 6.48 -10.06 6.86
C TYR A 97 6.05 -10.82 5.60
N ARG A 98 6.84 -11.81 5.16
CA ARG A 98 6.46 -12.68 4.02
C ARG A 98 5.20 -13.47 4.31
N SER A 99 5.10 -14.07 5.50
CA SER A 99 3.91 -14.81 5.93
C SER A 99 2.69 -13.89 5.99
N ALA A 100 2.81 -12.71 6.59
CA ALA A 100 1.72 -11.74 6.64
C ALA A 100 1.25 -11.30 5.24
N GLY A 101 2.18 -11.07 4.31
CA GLY A 101 1.82 -10.69 2.93
C GLY A 101 1.10 -11.84 2.21
N SER A 102 1.55 -13.08 2.42
CA SER A 102 0.88 -14.27 1.88
C SER A 102 -0.51 -14.49 2.49
N GLU A 103 -0.73 -14.14 3.77
CA GLU A 103 -2.07 -14.15 4.38
C GLU A 103 -3.02 -13.20 3.63
N VAL A 104 -2.59 -11.95 3.36
CA VAL A 104 -3.39 -10.96 2.61
C VAL A 104 -3.68 -11.45 1.19
N VAL A 105 -2.67 -11.92 0.46
CA VAL A 105 -2.85 -12.47 -0.90
C VAL A 105 -3.84 -13.63 -0.90
N SER A 106 -3.79 -14.51 0.11
CA SER A 106 -4.69 -15.66 0.20
C SER A 106 -6.16 -15.25 0.40
N ILE A 107 -6.40 -14.11 1.05
CA ILE A 107 -7.74 -13.54 1.19
C ILE A 107 -8.19 -12.92 -0.13
N LEU A 108 -7.34 -12.09 -0.77
CA LEU A 108 -7.66 -11.44 -2.04
C LEU A 108 -7.92 -12.46 -3.17
N ALA A 109 -7.17 -13.56 -3.20
CA ALA A 109 -7.33 -14.63 -4.17
C ALA A 109 -8.69 -15.34 -4.08
N GLN A 110 -9.44 -15.19 -2.98
CA GLN A 110 -10.82 -15.70 -2.88
C GLN A 110 -11.82 -14.83 -3.65
N SER A 111 -11.47 -13.58 -3.94
CA SER A 111 -12.34 -12.61 -4.61
C SER A 111 -12.15 -12.55 -6.12
N GLY A 112 -11.10 -13.18 -6.65
CA GLY A 112 -10.83 -13.16 -8.09
C GLY A 112 -9.39 -13.54 -8.43
N LYS A 113 -9.06 -13.42 -9.72
CA LYS A 113 -7.69 -13.63 -10.22
C LYS A 113 -6.81 -12.50 -9.70
N CYS A 114 -5.71 -12.83 -9.04
CA CYS A 114 -4.76 -11.84 -8.54
C CYS A 114 -3.32 -12.17 -8.94
N GLU A 115 -2.52 -11.12 -9.11
CA GLU A 115 -1.08 -11.21 -9.35
C GLU A 115 -0.34 -10.47 -8.22
N ARG A 116 0.56 -11.19 -7.53
CA ARG A 116 1.40 -10.59 -6.48
C ARG A 116 2.50 -9.75 -7.13
N ALA A 117 2.48 -8.44 -6.91
CA ALA A 117 3.49 -7.52 -7.42
C ALA A 117 4.70 -7.39 -6.49
N SER A 118 4.47 -7.39 -5.17
CA SER A 118 5.55 -7.32 -4.18
C SER A 118 5.16 -8.02 -2.86
N ILE A 119 5.85 -7.72 -1.75
CA ILE A 119 5.53 -8.35 -0.47
C ILE A 119 4.17 -7.91 0.06
N ASP A 120 3.78 -6.68 -0.25
CA ASP A 120 2.62 -5.92 0.21
C ASP A 120 1.81 -5.29 -0.93
N GLU A 121 2.04 -5.69 -2.18
CA GLU A 121 1.29 -5.20 -3.34
C GLU A 121 0.71 -6.35 -4.17
N VAL A 122 -0.55 -6.17 -4.59
CA VAL A 122 -1.31 -7.15 -5.37
C VAL A 122 -2.15 -6.45 -6.43
N TYR A 123 -2.08 -6.91 -7.67
CA TYR A 123 -3.07 -6.60 -8.70
C TYR A 123 -4.24 -7.59 -8.61
N LEU A 124 -5.46 -7.10 -8.66
CA LEU A 124 -6.69 -7.90 -8.63
C LEU A 124 -7.52 -7.59 -9.87
N ASP A 125 -7.87 -8.64 -10.62
CA ASP A 125 -8.78 -8.54 -11.75
C ASP A 125 -10.23 -8.63 -11.23
N LEU A 126 -10.93 -7.50 -11.30
CA LEU A 126 -12.31 -7.32 -10.85
C LEU A 126 -13.29 -7.30 -12.02
N THR A 127 -12.87 -7.66 -13.25
CA THR A 127 -13.71 -7.58 -14.45
C THR A 127 -15.01 -8.37 -14.27
N ASP A 128 -14.92 -9.65 -13.89
CA ASP A 128 -16.08 -10.52 -13.65
C ASP A 128 -17.00 -9.95 -12.55
N ALA A 129 -16.42 -9.37 -11.49
CA ALA A 129 -17.17 -8.80 -10.38
C ALA A 129 -17.92 -7.52 -10.77
N ALA A 130 -17.28 -6.66 -11.58
CA ALA A 130 -17.87 -5.44 -12.11
C ALA A 130 -19.01 -5.76 -13.08
N GLU A 131 -18.84 -6.74 -13.96
CA GLU A 131 -19.88 -7.21 -14.87
C GLU A 131 -21.10 -7.77 -14.12
N SER A 132 -20.87 -8.61 -13.10
CA SER A 132 -21.96 -9.13 -12.25
C SER A 132 -22.70 -8.01 -11.55
N MET A 133 -21.99 -7.04 -10.97
CA MET A 133 -22.60 -5.91 -10.28
C MET A 133 -23.45 -5.05 -11.21
N LEU A 134 -22.99 -4.80 -12.44
CA LEU A 134 -23.75 -4.06 -13.46
C LEU A 134 -24.99 -4.82 -13.93
N ALA A 135 -24.93 -6.14 -14.02
CA ALA A 135 -26.06 -6.98 -14.39
C ALA A 135 -27.13 -7.04 -13.28
N ASP A 136 -26.69 -7.13 -12.02
CA ASP A 136 -27.58 -7.24 -10.86
C ASP A 136 -28.23 -5.91 -10.49
N ALA A 137 -27.49 -4.80 -10.63
CA ALA A 137 -27.95 -3.45 -10.29
C ALA A 137 -27.49 -2.45 -11.36
N PRO A 138 -28.19 -2.38 -12.51
CA PRO A 138 -27.84 -1.44 -13.56
C PRO A 138 -28.02 0.00 -13.05
N PRO A 139 -27.10 0.91 -13.36
CA PRO A 139 -27.18 2.31 -12.93
C PRO A 139 -28.42 2.98 -13.54
N GLU A 140 -29.11 3.82 -12.74
CA GLU A 140 -30.30 4.56 -13.19
C GLU A 140 -29.97 5.57 -14.29
N SER A 141 -28.78 6.19 -14.22
CA SER A 141 -28.24 7.07 -15.26
C SER A 141 -26.70 7.10 -15.25
N LEU A 142 -26.09 7.43 -16.39
CA LEU A 142 -24.64 7.64 -16.49
C LEU A 142 -24.18 8.86 -15.67
N GLU A 143 -25.02 9.87 -15.53
CA GLU A 143 -24.73 11.09 -14.76
C GLU A 143 -24.47 10.78 -13.28
N SER A 144 -25.24 9.84 -12.70
CA SER A 144 -25.02 9.39 -11.32
C SER A 144 -23.67 8.69 -11.12
N ILE A 145 -23.19 7.99 -12.15
CA ILE A 145 -21.87 7.34 -12.12
C ILE A 145 -20.79 8.40 -12.15
N ASP A 146 -20.91 9.41 -13.01
CA ASP A 146 -19.96 10.51 -13.10
C ASP A 146 -19.90 11.28 -11.77
N GLU A 147 -21.03 11.60 -11.15
CA GLU A 147 -21.07 12.26 -9.83
C GLU A 147 -20.38 11.43 -8.73
N GLU A 148 -20.58 10.11 -8.72
CA GLU A 148 -19.93 9.21 -7.75
C GLU A 148 -18.43 9.07 -8.03
N ALA A 149 -18.06 8.91 -9.31
CA ALA A 149 -16.71 8.83 -9.80
C ALA A 149 -15.91 10.10 -9.41
N LEU A 150 -16.56 11.26 -9.49
CA LEU A 150 -16.02 12.54 -9.05
C LEU A 150 -15.78 12.63 -7.54
N LYS A 151 -16.25 11.71 -6.69
CA LYS A 151 -15.84 11.65 -5.28
C LYS A 151 -14.47 11.02 -5.08
N SER A 152 -13.98 10.31 -6.09
CA SER A 152 -12.66 9.68 -6.11
C SER A 152 -11.69 10.47 -6.97
N HIS A 153 -10.39 10.20 -6.81
CA HIS A 153 -9.39 10.71 -7.74
C HIS A 153 -9.34 9.81 -8.97
N ILE A 154 -9.64 10.38 -10.14
CA ILE A 154 -9.63 9.64 -11.40
C ILE A 154 -8.63 10.27 -12.36
N LEU A 155 -7.64 9.49 -12.75
CA LEU A 155 -6.63 9.90 -13.73
C LEU A 155 -7.28 10.07 -15.10
N GLY A 156 -7.05 11.22 -15.73
CA GLY A 156 -7.53 11.51 -17.08
C GLY A 156 -8.96 12.03 -17.18
N MET A 157 -9.71 12.10 -16.06
CA MET A 157 -10.99 12.80 -16.03
C MET A 157 -10.77 14.28 -15.71
N SER A 158 -11.16 15.15 -16.64
CA SER A 158 -11.21 16.59 -16.38
C SER A 158 -12.45 16.88 -15.53
N ARG A 159 -12.27 17.20 -14.25
CA ARG A 159 -13.31 17.89 -13.47
C ARG A 159 -13.57 19.21 -14.18
N GLY A 160 -14.82 19.52 -14.51
CA GLY A 160 -15.21 20.65 -15.35
C GLY A 160 -14.85 22.06 -14.86
N ASP A 161 -14.00 22.21 -13.84
CA ASP A 161 -13.45 23.49 -13.39
C ASP A 161 -11.92 23.41 -13.38
N GLY A 162 -11.29 24.36 -14.09
CA GLY A 162 -9.86 24.42 -14.34
C GLY A 162 -9.01 24.71 -13.11
N ASP A 163 -8.93 23.76 -12.18
CA ASP A 163 -7.96 23.77 -11.10
C ASP A 163 -6.95 22.63 -11.34
N ASP A 164 -5.77 23.02 -11.85
CA ASP A 164 -4.59 22.18 -11.93
C ASP A 164 -4.20 21.74 -10.52
N PHE A 165 -4.62 20.54 -10.11
CA PHE A 165 -4.07 19.89 -8.93
C PHE A 165 -2.60 19.57 -9.18
N LYS A 166 -1.73 20.52 -8.83
CA LYS A 166 -0.30 20.29 -8.69
C LYS A 166 -0.08 19.07 -7.80
N GLU A 167 0.72 18.14 -8.31
CA GLU A 167 1.27 16.99 -7.60
C GLU A 167 1.64 17.36 -6.15
N SER A 168 0.89 16.80 -5.21
CA SER A 168 1.40 16.51 -3.88
C SER A 168 1.04 15.07 -3.56
N VAL A 169 1.62 14.14 -4.34
CA VAL A 169 1.90 12.80 -3.83
C VAL A 169 3.09 12.98 -2.89
N ARG A 170 2.83 12.95 -1.58
CA ARG A 170 3.83 12.98 -0.51
C ARG A 170 3.87 11.63 0.19
#